data_AF-A0A7W0L653-F1
#
_entry.id   AF-A0A7W0L653-F1
#
_cell.length_a   1.000
_cell.length_b   1.000
_cell.length_c   1.000
_cell.angle_alpha   90.00
_cell.angle_beta   90.00
_cell.angle_gamma   90.00
#
_symmetry.space_group_name_H-M   'P 1'
#
loop_
_entity.id
_entity.type
_entity.pdbx_description
1 polymer ?
#
loop_
_entity_poly.entity_id
_entity_poly.type
_entity_poly.pdbx_seq_one_letter_code
_entity_poly.pdbx_strand_id
1 'polypeptide(L)'
;WVARAPGDDGDIFFDSQLSTGEVVPELPRDRDFRRGSADDLFARYQSSRFAVTYFIDRFGYRKFVRFYKILGDSHEQPGNARKHLQSSLRRVTGLSPRTFEMQWTDSIAP
;
A
#
# COMPACT_ATOMS: atom_id res chain seq x y z
N TRP A 1 -12.82 9.98 -2.26
CA TRP A 1 -11.48 9.87 -2.83
C TRP A 1 -11.36 10.93 -3.92
N VAL A 2 -10.71 12.05 -3.61
CA VAL A 2 -10.33 13.01 -4.66
C VAL A 2 -9.19 12.35 -5.40
N ALA A 3 -9.42 11.91 -6.63
CA ALA A 3 -8.36 11.43 -7.50
C ALA A 3 -7.49 12.65 -7.84
N ARG A 4 -6.29 12.74 -7.26
CA ARG A 4 -5.26 13.66 -7.77
C ARG A 4 -4.81 13.16 -9.14
N ALA A 5 -4.54 14.09 -10.05
CA ALA A 5 -4.14 13.77 -11.41
C ALA A 5 -2.87 12.89 -11.40
N PRO A 6 -2.74 11.91 -12.32
CA PRO A 6 -1.48 11.22 -12.56
C PRO A 6 -0.39 12.25 -12.91
N GLY A 7 0.80 12.14 -12.31
CA GLY A 7 1.89 13.11 -12.50
C GLY A 7 1.83 14.33 -11.58
N ASP A 8 1.16 14.24 -10.42
CA ASP A 8 1.32 15.21 -9.34
C ASP A 8 2.80 15.29 -8.91
N ASP A 9 3.27 16.45 -8.47
CA ASP A 9 4.70 16.69 -8.13
C ASP A 9 5.22 15.67 -7.11
N GLY A 10 4.35 15.20 -6.22
CA GLY A 10 4.66 14.17 -5.24
C GLY A 10 4.88 12.77 -5.83
N ASP A 11 4.21 12.41 -6.92
CA ASP A 11 4.39 11.12 -7.59
C ASP A 11 5.73 11.11 -8.34
N ILE A 12 6.01 12.21 -9.07
CA ILE A 12 7.27 12.40 -9.79
C ILE A 12 8.46 12.39 -8.82
N PHE A 13 8.33 13.09 -7.70
CA PHE A 13 9.38 13.11 -6.68
C PHE A 13 9.61 11.71 -6.08
N PHE A 14 8.55 10.97 -5.76
CA PHE A 14 8.69 9.61 -5.24
C PHE A 14 9.31 8.64 -6.25
N ASP A 15 8.93 8.71 -7.53
CA ASP A 15 9.55 7.93 -8.60
C ASP A 15 11.06 8.24 -8.75
N SER A 16 11.43 9.52 -8.61
CA SER A 16 12.85 9.92 -8.55
C SER A 16 13.58 9.27 -7.38
N GLN A 17 12.97 9.18 -6.21
CA GLN A 17 13.57 8.53 -5.04
C GLN A 17 13.70 7.01 -5.20
N LEU A 18 12.75 6.36 -5.88
CA LEU A 18 12.84 4.94 -6.23
C LEU A 18 13.98 4.68 -7.22
N SER A 19 14.09 5.49 -8.28
CA SER A 19 15.13 5.34 -9.32
C SER A 19 16.55 5.60 -8.84
N THR A 20 16.72 6.46 -7.82
CA THR A 20 18.02 6.76 -7.20
C THR A 20 18.37 5.79 -6.07
N GLY A 21 17.43 4.92 -5.66
CA GLY A 21 17.61 3.98 -4.56
C GLY A 21 17.57 4.62 -3.17
N GLU A 22 17.12 5.88 -3.06
CA GLU A 22 16.93 6.58 -1.79
C GLU A 22 15.79 5.96 -0.96
N VAL A 23 14.78 5.41 -1.65
CA VAL A 23 13.65 4.74 -1.02
C VAL A 23 13.59 3.29 -1.46
N VAL A 24 13.45 2.39 -0.49
CA VAL A 24 13.17 0.97 -0.74
C VAL A 24 11.66 0.79 -0.85
N PRO A 25 11.14 0.20 -1.95
CA PRO A 25 9.72 -0.09 -2.13
C PRO A 25 9.26 -1.24 -1.21
N GLU A 26 8.94 -0.90 0.04
CA GLU A 26 8.35 -1.78 1.04
C GLU A 26 7.05 -1.18 1.59
N LEU A 27 6.11 -2.03 2.00
CA LEU A 27 4.90 -1.57 2.66
C LEU A 27 5.24 -1.07 4.06
N PRO A 28 4.86 0.17 4.42
CA PRO A 28 5.14 0.72 5.74
C PRO A 28 4.37 -0.02 6.83
N ARG A 29 4.99 -0.13 8.00
CA ARG A 29 4.40 -0.66 9.23
C ARG A 29 3.84 0.49 10.05
N ASP A 30 2.93 0.18 10.99
CA ASP A 30 2.31 1.18 11.87
C ASP A 30 3.31 2.10 12.58
N ARG A 31 4.48 1.58 12.97
CA ARG A 31 5.52 2.35 13.66
C ARG A 31 6.21 3.37 12.75
N ASP A 32 6.22 3.13 11.44
CA ASP A 32 6.89 3.95 10.43
C ASP A 32 6.08 5.23 10.14
N PHE A 33 4.81 5.27 10.55
CA PHE A 33 3.97 6.48 10.54
C PHE A 33 4.06 7.32 11.82
N ARG A 34 4.71 6.81 12.87
CA ARG A 34 4.78 7.46 14.19
C ARG A 34 6.13 8.11 14.48
N ARG A 35 7.12 7.88 13.62
CA ARG A 35 8.53 8.25 13.83
C ARG A 35 9.13 8.60 12.47
N GLY A 36 10.12 9.49 12.47
CA GLY A 36 10.87 9.87 11.26
C GLY A 36 10.81 11.36 10.98
N SER A 37 11.53 11.77 9.95
CA SER A 37 11.46 13.12 9.37
C SER A 37 10.17 13.32 8.57
N ALA A 38 9.94 14.55 8.11
CA ALA A 38 8.85 14.83 7.17
C ALA A 38 9.01 14.02 5.87
N ASP A 39 10.25 13.84 5.40
CA ASP A 39 10.57 13.09 4.18
C ASP A 39 10.31 11.60 4.35
N ASP A 40 10.64 11.04 5.53
CA ASP A 40 10.32 9.65 5.86
C ASP A 40 8.81 9.44 5.79
N LEU A 41 8.04 10.30 6.48
CA LEU A 41 6.57 10.21 6.48
C LEU A 41 6.01 10.36 5.07
N PHE A 42 6.51 11.31 4.28
CA PHE A 42 6.15 11.49 2.88
C PHE A 42 6.34 10.19 2.09
N ALA A 43 7.52 9.58 2.17
CA ALA A 43 7.81 8.32 1.47
C ALA A 43 6.89 7.17 1.91
N ARG A 44 6.55 7.07 3.21
CA ARG A 44 5.61 6.04 3.71
C ARG A 44 4.18 6.26 3.21
N TYR A 45 3.71 7.51 3.13
CA TYR A 45 2.41 7.83 2.54
C TYR A 45 2.39 7.54 1.03
N GLN A 46 3.45 7.89 0.31
CA GLN A 46 3.54 7.63 -1.13
C GLN A 46 3.62 6.15 -1.45
N SER A 47 4.46 5.40 -0.74
CA SER A 47 4.52 3.93 -0.84
C SER A 47 3.13 3.30 -0.65
N SER A 48 2.41 3.70 0.40
CA SER A 48 1.04 3.22 0.64
C SER A 48 0.07 3.56 -0.50
N ARG A 49 0.17 4.77 -1.04
CA ARG A 49 -0.64 5.22 -2.17
C ARG A 49 -0.34 4.40 -3.42
N PHE A 50 0.93 4.21 -3.77
CA PHE A 50 1.34 3.40 -4.92
C PHE A 50 0.87 1.95 -4.79
N ALA A 51 0.90 1.36 -3.58
CA ALA A 51 0.35 0.04 -3.34
C ALA A 51 -1.17 -0.03 -3.55
N VAL A 52 -1.91 1.01 -3.14
CA VAL A 52 -3.35 1.12 -3.38
C VAL A 52 -3.64 1.28 -4.88
N THR A 53 -2.89 2.12 -5.58
CA THR A 53 -2.99 2.31 -7.03
C THR A 53 -2.76 0.98 -7.76
N TYR A 54 -1.65 0.29 -7.45
CA TYR A 54 -1.36 -1.04 -7.97
C TYR A 54 -2.49 -2.03 -7.71
N PHE A 55 -3.05 -2.05 -6.49
CA PHE A 55 -4.19 -2.90 -6.18
C PHE A 55 -5.38 -2.61 -7.10
N ILE A 56 -5.73 -1.33 -7.25
CA ILE A 56 -6.88 -0.90 -8.05
C ILE A 56 -6.67 -1.22 -9.52
N ASP A 57 -5.47 -0.97 -10.06
CA ASP A 57 -5.15 -1.23 -11.46
C ASP A 57 -5.15 -2.73 -11.77
N ARG A 58 -4.61 -3.54 -10.87
CA ARG A 58 -4.49 -5.00 -11.06
C ARG A 58 -5.79 -5.76 -10.81
N PHE A 59 -6.57 -5.37 -9.80
CA PHE A 59 -7.72 -6.14 -9.31
C PHE A 59 -9.05 -5.41 -9.48
N GLY A 60 -9.04 -4.11 -9.80
CA GLY A 60 -10.21 -3.28 -10.00
C GLY A 60 -10.73 -2.63 -8.72
N TYR A 61 -11.27 -1.42 -8.87
CA TYR A 61 -11.81 -0.60 -7.78
C TYR A 61 -12.84 -1.33 -6.90
N ARG A 62 -13.73 -2.14 -7.50
CA ARG A 62 -14.75 -2.89 -6.75
C ARG A 62 -14.13 -3.86 -5.74
N LYS A 63 -13.03 -4.51 -6.10
CA LYS A 63 -12.30 -5.41 -5.20
C LYS A 63 -11.63 -4.63 -4.08
N PHE A 64 -11.05 -3.46 -4.38
CA PHE A 64 -10.45 -2.60 -3.37
C PHE A 64 -11.47 -2.17 -2.30
N VAL A 65 -12.63 -1.67 -2.72
CA VAL A 65 -13.72 -1.30 -1.79
C VAL A 65 -14.15 -2.49 -0.94
N ARG A 66 -14.26 -3.68 -1.53
CA ARG A 66 -14.60 -4.91 -0.78
C ARG A 66 -13.52 -5.26 0.24
N PHE A 67 -12.24 -5.18 -0.13
CA PHE A 67 -11.13 -5.40 0.78
C PHE A 67 -11.15 -4.43 1.95
N TYR A 68 -11.33 -3.13 1.69
CA TYR A 68 -11.40 -2.09 2.70
C TYR A 68 -12.56 -2.31 3.69
N LYS A 69 -13.75 -2.69 3.20
CA LYS A 69 -14.89 -3.04 4.04
C LYS A 69 -14.59 -4.24 4.95
N ILE A 70 -14.08 -5.34 4.39
CA ILE A 70 -13.74 -6.53 5.18
C ILE A 70 -12.72 -6.19 6.26
N LEU A 71 -11.72 -5.34 5.98
CA LEU A 71 -10.77 -4.86 6.98
C LEU A 71 -11.44 -4.07 8.11
N GLY A 72 -12.36 -3.15 7.78
CA GLY A 72 -13.08 -2.33 8.75
C GLY A 72 -14.02 -3.13 9.67
N ASP A 73 -14.59 -4.22 9.18
CA ASP A 73 -15.47 -5.12 9.94
C ASP A 73 -14.73 -5.93 11.03
N SER A 74 -13.39 -5.82 11.13
CA SER A 74 -12.57 -6.61 12.06
C SER A 74 -12.60 -6.16 13.52
N HIS A 75 -13.30 -5.07 13.83
CA HIS A 75 -13.39 -4.51 15.17
C HIS A 75 -13.84 -5.50 16.26
N GLU A 76 -14.39 -6.66 15.88
CA GLU A 76 -14.92 -7.68 16.78
C GLU A 76 -13.92 -8.77 17.23
N GLN A 77 -12.68 -8.82 16.72
CA GLN A 77 -11.73 -9.89 17.06
C GLN A 77 -10.38 -9.39 17.63
N PRO A 78 -10.26 -9.23 18.96
CA PRO A 78 -9.00 -8.89 19.61
C PRO A 78 -7.87 -9.89 19.28
N GLY A 79 -6.67 -9.36 18.99
CA GLY A 79 -5.44 -10.17 18.89
C GLY A 79 -5.08 -10.77 17.52
N ASN A 80 -5.82 -10.46 16.45
CA ASN A 80 -5.60 -11.11 15.13
C ASN A 80 -5.46 -10.16 13.93
N ALA A 81 -5.15 -8.86 14.10
CA ALA A 81 -5.06 -7.89 12.99
C ALA A 81 -4.23 -8.38 11.78
N ARG A 82 -3.06 -9.00 12.03
CA ARG A 82 -2.23 -9.58 10.96
C ARG A 82 -2.92 -10.75 10.23
N LYS A 83 -3.58 -11.65 10.98
CA LYS A 83 -4.33 -12.76 10.39
C LYS A 83 -5.54 -12.25 9.60
N HIS A 84 -6.19 -11.20 10.10
CA HIS A 84 -7.32 -10.56 9.44
C HIS A 84 -6.91 -9.88 8.14
N LEU A 85 -5.78 -9.15 8.13
CA LEU A 85 -5.20 -8.61 6.91
C LEU A 85 -4.92 -9.72 5.89
N GLN A 86 -4.24 -10.78 6.33
CA GLN A 86 -3.89 -11.92 5.49
C GLN A 86 -5.14 -12.61 4.91
N SER A 87 -6.15 -12.89 5.74
CA SER A 87 -7.37 -13.57 5.30
C SER A 87 -8.18 -12.68 4.36
N SER A 88 -8.29 -11.38 4.66
CA SER A 88 -9.02 -10.39 3.85
C SER A 88 -8.38 -10.21 2.47
N LEU A 89 -7.06 -10.04 2.44
CA LEU A 89 -6.32 -9.87 1.19
C LEU A 89 -6.46 -11.13 0.33
N ARG A 90 -6.18 -12.31 0.92
CA ARG A 90 -6.31 -13.59 0.22
C ARG A 90 -7.72 -13.83 -0.30
N ARG A 91 -8.75 -13.44 0.45
CA ARG A 91 -10.16 -13.58 0.04
C ARG A 91 -10.50 -12.74 -1.19
N VAL A 92 -9.87 -11.59 -1.37
CA VAL A 92 -10.20 -10.64 -2.45
C VAL A 92 -9.29 -10.82 -3.68
N THR A 93 -8.00 -11.04 -3.46
CA THR A 93 -6.99 -11.09 -4.53
C THR A 93 -6.47 -12.50 -4.81
N GLY A 94 -6.67 -13.44 -3.88
CA GLY A 94 -6.03 -14.76 -3.91
C GLY A 94 -4.58 -14.77 -3.39
N LEU A 95 -4.01 -13.61 -3.08
CA LEU A 95 -2.59 -13.47 -2.73
C LEU A 95 -2.36 -13.44 -1.22
N SER A 96 -1.18 -13.92 -0.81
CA SER A 96 -0.65 -13.62 0.54
C SER A 96 -0.15 -12.17 0.60
N PRO A 97 -0.07 -11.53 1.78
CA PRO A 97 0.52 -10.19 1.91
C PRO A 97 1.92 -10.08 1.33
N ARG A 98 2.77 -11.09 1.58
CA ARG A 98 4.14 -11.13 1.03
C ARG A 98 4.14 -11.22 -0.49
N THR A 99 3.28 -12.03 -1.08
CA THR A 99 3.19 -12.16 -2.54
C THR A 99 2.66 -10.89 -3.18
N PHE A 100 1.67 -10.25 -2.56
CA PHE A 100 1.15 -8.96 -3.01
C PHE A 100 2.24 -7.88 -2.96
N GLU A 101 2.94 -7.76 -1.83
CA GLU A 101 4.02 -6.79 -1.65
C GLU A 101 5.12 -7.00 -2.69
N MET A 102 5.58 -8.24 -2.89
CA MET A 102 6.58 -8.55 -3.92
C MET A 102 6.11 -8.15 -5.33
N GLN A 103 4.88 -8.52 -5.72
CA GLN A 103 4.37 -8.17 -7.05
C GLN A 103 4.16 -6.67 -7.25
N TRP A 104 3.80 -5.95 -6.18
CA TRP A 104 3.71 -4.50 -6.21
C TRP A 104 5.09 -3.87 -6.31
N THR A 105 6.04 -4.29 -5.47
CA THR A 105 7.44 -3.84 -5.53
C THR A 105 8.02 -4.05 -6.93
N ASP A 106 7.84 -5.23 -7.53
CA ASP A 106 8.30 -5.51 -8.90
C ASP A 106 7.65 -4.61 -9.97
N SER A 107 6.49 -4.02 -9.69
CA SER A 107 5.79 -3.13 -10.62
C SER A 107 6.24 -1.67 -10.56
N ILE A 108 6.93 -1.27 -9.49
CA ILE A 108 7.40 0.10 -9.25
C ILE A 108 8.92 0.19 -9.10
N ALA A 109 9.61 -0.96 -9.02
CA ALA A 109 11.05 -1.02 -9.05
C ALA A 109 11.56 -0.62 -10.46
N PRO A 110 12.68 0.13 -10.54
CA PRO A 110 13.29 0.51 -11.81
C PRO A 110 13.74 -0.67 -12.67
#